data_AF-A0A7V6BDQ5-F1
#
_entry.id   AF-A0A7V6BDQ5-F1
#
_cell.length_a   1.000
_cell.length_b   1.000
_cell.length_c   1.000
_cell.angle_alpha   90.00
_cell.angle_beta   90.00
_cell.angle_gamma   90.00
#
_symmetry.space_group_name_H-M   'P 1'
#
loop_
_entity.id
_entity.type
_entity.pdbx_description
1 polymer ?
#
loop_
_entity_poly.entity_id
_entity_poly.type
_entity_poly.pdbx_seq_one_letter_code
_entity_poly.pdbx_strand_id
1 'polypeptide(L)'
;MIHSISAIAQKTEVITLQIADGPFKPTLQSLTNYHCPDWFRNAKFGIWAHWGPQAVPMAGDWYARNMYIQGQRQYEHHLTNYGHPSVHGYKDIIPLWKAEKWDPEKLMELYKKAGARYFVSMGVHHDNFDLWNSTYHKWNAVNMGPKRDVVGEWQKAAKKLGLKFGVSEHLGASFTWFQPSHGSDKTGPKAGIPYDGANPTYYDLYHPPADPDDKDWYSKNPQWQREWFMRIKDLVDKYHPDLLYTDGAVPFHNEVGLSLIAHLYNSDLNRNHGVNQVVYTCKQQSEGRWVEDLERGVMGKINPFPWQTDTSIGDWYYNKNWKFRPVSWVIHMLIDIVSK
;
A
#
# COMPACT_ATOMS: atom_id res chain seq x y z
N MET A 1 21.71 44.52 -17.33
CA MET A 1 21.33 43.81 -16.08
C MET A 1 21.04 42.36 -16.44
N ILE A 2 22.04 41.50 -16.26
CA ILE A 2 21.97 40.07 -16.50
C ILE A 2 21.81 39.45 -15.11
N HIS A 3 20.65 38.86 -14.81
CA HIS A 3 20.48 38.08 -13.59
C HIS A 3 20.61 36.61 -13.94
N SER A 4 21.76 36.06 -13.51
CA SER A 4 22.15 34.67 -13.58
C SER A 4 21.15 33.78 -12.83
N ILE A 5 20.61 32.77 -13.51
CA ILE A 5 19.89 31.67 -12.87
C ILE A 5 20.97 30.76 -12.27
N SER A 6 21.15 30.86 -10.95
CA SER A 6 21.95 29.94 -10.18
C SER A 6 21.28 28.56 -10.21
N ALA A 7 21.88 27.63 -10.97
CA ALA A 7 21.57 26.22 -10.83
C ALA A 7 22.05 25.77 -9.45
N ILE A 8 21.10 25.53 -8.54
CA ILE A 8 21.38 24.81 -7.30
C ILE A 8 21.70 23.38 -7.72
N ALA A 9 22.99 23.06 -7.83
CA ALA A 9 23.44 21.68 -7.82
C ALA A 9 23.01 21.08 -6.48
N GLN A 10 21.93 20.28 -6.48
CA GLN A 10 21.61 19.41 -5.36
C GLN A 10 22.81 18.50 -5.17
N LYS A 11 23.57 18.71 -4.09
CA LYS A 11 24.56 17.75 -3.63
C LYS A 11 23.83 16.42 -3.47
N THR A 12 24.24 15.43 -4.23
CA THR A 12 23.85 14.03 -4.05
C THR A 12 24.45 13.58 -2.73
N GLU A 13 23.77 13.86 -1.63
CA GLU A 13 24.04 13.16 -0.37
C GLU A 13 23.84 11.68 -0.65
N VAL A 14 24.88 10.88 -0.40
CA VAL A 14 24.78 9.43 -0.38
C VAL A 14 23.95 9.09 0.85
N ILE A 15 22.63 9.14 0.70
CA ILE A 15 21.70 8.73 1.74
C ILE A 15 21.90 7.22 1.92
N THR A 16 22.43 6.85 3.07
CA THR A 16 22.67 5.46 3.46
C THR A 16 21.34 4.82 3.86
N LEU A 17 21.09 3.57 3.41
CA LEU A 17 19.95 2.77 3.85
C LEU A 17 20.17 2.35 5.31
N GLN A 18 19.84 3.24 6.24
CA GLN A 18 20.01 2.97 7.67
C GLN A 18 18.93 2.00 8.13
N ILE A 19 19.35 0.78 8.47
CA ILE A 19 18.48 -0.25 9.04
C ILE A 19 18.76 -0.40 10.54
N ALA A 20 17.86 -1.06 11.27
CA ALA A 20 18.07 -1.30 12.70
C ALA A 20 19.18 -2.32 12.91
N ASP A 21 19.95 -2.15 13.98
CA ASP A 21 21.00 -3.10 14.36
C ASP A 21 20.40 -4.47 14.66
N GLY A 22 21.07 -5.52 14.17
CA GLY A 22 20.65 -6.89 14.38
C GLY A 22 21.28 -7.89 13.40
N PRO A 23 20.89 -9.17 13.53
CA PRO A 23 21.46 -10.28 12.76
C PRO A 23 20.98 -10.31 11.31
N PHE A 24 19.81 -9.75 10.98
CA PHE A 24 19.33 -9.71 9.61
C PHE A 24 20.10 -8.66 8.80
N LYS A 25 20.70 -9.09 7.69
CA LYS A 25 21.37 -8.29 6.68
C LYS A 25 20.50 -8.21 5.42
N PRO A 26 20.66 -7.18 4.56
CA PRO A 26 19.86 -7.00 3.36
C PRO A 26 20.25 -7.95 2.23
N THR A 27 20.31 -9.26 2.51
CA THR A 27 20.65 -10.30 1.55
C THR A 27 19.65 -11.44 1.67
N LEU A 28 19.31 -12.08 0.54
CA LEU A 28 18.40 -13.22 0.52
C LEU A 28 18.87 -14.33 1.48
N GLN A 29 20.18 -14.59 1.53
CA GLN A 29 20.76 -15.59 2.42
C GLN A 29 20.60 -15.24 3.90
N SER A 30 20.69 -13.97 4.29
CA SER A 30 20.51 -13.60 5.69
C SER A 30 19.05 -13.66 6.13
N LEU A 31 18.10 -13.43 5.21
CA LEU A 31 16.67 -13.43 5.54
C LEU A 31 16.10 -14.83 5.78
N THR A 32 16.81 -15.91 5.41
CA THR A 32 16.38 -17.29 5.71
C THR A 32 16.44 -17.65 7.19
N ASN A 33 17.08 -16.80 8.01
CA ASN A 33 17.02 -16.89 9.47
C ASN A 33 15.64 -16.50 10.04
N TYR A 34 14.68 -16.14 9.18
CA TYR A 34 13.32 -15.82 9.57
C TYR A 34 12.54 -17.06 9.99
N HIS A 35 11.75 -16.91 11.05
CA HIS A 35 10.79 -17.90 11.47
C HIS A 35 9.42 -17.25 11.62
N CYS A 36 8.43 -17.76 10.87
CA CYS A 36 7.06 -17.28 10.97
C CYS A 36 6.52 -17.50 12.39
N PRO A 37 6.03 -16.46 13.08
CA PRO A 37 5.64 -16.56 14.47
C PRO A 37 4.36 -17.39 14.64
N ASP A 38 4.27 -18.11 15.77
CA ASP A 38 3.15 -19.01 16.07
C ASP A 38 1.79 -18.30 16.09
N TRP A 39 1.75 -17.03 16.50
CA TRP A 39 0.49 -16.29 16.53
C TRP A 39 -0.14 -16.21 15.13
N PHE A 40 0.67 -16.03 14.08
CA PHE A 40 0.17 -15.91 12.71
C PHE A 40 -0.29 -17.27 12.20
N ARG A 41 0.51 -18.31 12.43
CA ARG A 41 0.15 -19.70 12.12
C ARG A 41 -1.15 -20.12 12.79
N ASN A 42 -1.42 -19.64 14.01
CA ASN A 42 -2.62 -19.96 14.77
C ASN A 42 -3.82 -19.04 14.47
N ALA A 43 -3.59 -17.86 13.88
CA ALA A 43 -4.63 -16.85 13.67
C ALA A 43 -5.69 -17.29 12.65
N LYS A 44 -5.26 -17.93 11.55
CA LYS A 44 -6.07 -18.46 10.43
C LYS A 44 -6.90 -17.44 9.63
N PHE A 45 -7.46 -16.44 10.28
CA PHE A 45 -8.36 -15.47 9.66
C PHE A 45 -8.09 -14.05 10.17
N GLY A 46 -7.91 -13.13 9.23
CA GLY A 46 -7.82 -11.69 9.47
C GLY A 46 -8.68 -10.91 8.47
N ILE A 47 -8.89 -9.63 8.77
CA ILE A 47 -9.66 -8.73 7.91
C ILE A 47 -8.75 -7.58 7.47
N TRP A 48 -8.81 -7.26 6.18
CA TRP A 48 -8.07 -6.18 5.57
C TRP A 48 -9.03 -5.08 5.09
N ALA A 49 -8.74 -3.84 5.47
CA ALA A 49 -9.46 -2.67 4.98
C ALA A 49 -8.70 -2.00 3.82
N HIS A 50 -9.06 -2.35 2.59
CA HIS A 50 -8.62 -1.66 1.37
C HIS A 50 -9.42 -0.36 1.18
N TRP A 51 -9.03 0.67 1.93
CA TRP A 51 -9.80 1.90 2.08
C TRP A 51 -8.89 3.13 2.06
N GLY A 52 -9.37 4.23 1.50
CA GLY A 52 -8.60 5.41 1.14
C GLY A 52 -9.42 6.33 0.22
N PRO A 53 -8.85 7.43 -0.32
CA PRO A 53 -9.60 8.39 -1.12
C PRO A 53 -10.21 7.82 -2.41
N GLN A 54 -9.63 6.74 -2.97
CA GLN A 54 -10.24 6.00 -4.09
C GLN A 54 -11.63 5.43 -3.78
N ALA A 55 -12.05 5.37 -2.50
CA ALA A 55 -13.39 4.96 -2.13
C ALA A 55 -14.47 6.02 -2.41
N VAL A 56 -14.11 7.30 -2.55
CA VAL A 56 -15.06 8.43 -2.76
C VAL A 56 -15.99 8.20 -3.95
N PRO A 57 -15.51 7.80 -5.14
CA PRO A 57 -16.35 7.63 -6.33
C PRO A 57 -17.21 6.36 -6.28
N MET A 58 -16.93 5.45 -5.34
CA MET A 58 -17.62 4.15 -5.21
C MET A 58 -17.58 3.33 -6.51
N ALA A 59 -16.48 3.44 -7.24
CA ALA A 59 -16.35 2.94 -8.61
C ALA A 59 -15.35 1.78 -8.74
N GLY A 60 -14.96 1.16 -7.63
CA GLY A 60 -14.05 0.01 -7.61
C GLY A 60 -12.58 0.38 -7.57
N ASP A 61 -11.75 -0.67 -7.57
CA ASP A 61 -10.30 -0.52 -7.39
C ASP A 61 -9.62 0.20 -8.57
N TRP A 62 -8.43 0.73 -8.30
CA TRP A 62 -7.57 1.43 -9.27
C TRP A 62 -8.19 2.68 -9.89
N TYR A 63 -9.19 3.28 -9.22
CA TYR A 63 -9.86 4.49 -9.71
C TYR A 63 -8.86 5.62 -10.00
N ALA A 64 -7.89 5.84 -9.11
CA ALA A 64 -6.92 6.93 -9.23
C ALA A 64 -6.17 6.91 -10.57
N ARG A 65 -5.85 5.72 -11.09
CA ARG A 65 -5.21 5.54 -12.40
C ARG A 65 -6.22 5.58 -13.54
N ASN A 66 -7.26 4.76 -13.44
CA ASN A 66 -8.15 4.48 -14.56
C ASN A 66 -9.06 5.68 -14.90
N MET A 67 -9.21 6.65 -14.00
CA MET A 67 -9.86 7.94 -14.31
C MET A 67 -9.07 8.80 -15.32
N TYR A 68 -7.81 8.48 -15.60
CA TYR A 68 -6.98 9.18 -16.61
C TYR A 68 -6.85 8.41 -17.93
N ILE A 69 -7.51 7.26 -18.07
CA ILE A 69 -7.41 6.45 -19.29
C ILE A 69 -8.69 6.63 -20.11
N GLN A 70 -8.62 7.47 -21.15
CA GLN A 70 -9.76 7.80 -22.01
C GLN A 70 -10.49 6.55 -22.50
N GLY A 71 -11.82 6.53 -22.38
CA GLY A 71 -12.67 5.41 -22.78
C GLY A 71 -12.81 4.28 -21.74
N GLN A 72 -12.09 4.33 -20.61
CA GLN A 72 -12.34 3.40 -19.51
C GLN A 72 -13.61 3.73 -18.73
N ARG A 73 -14.23 2.70 -18.13
CA ARG A 73 -15.43 2.86 -17.29
C ARG A 73 -15.26 3.89 -16.17
N GLN A 74 -14.10 3.92 -15.51
CA GLN A 74 -13.83 4.87 -14.42
C GLN A 74 -13.56 6.28 -14.92
N TYR A 75 -12.97 6.44 -16.12
CA TYR A 75 -12.86 7.71 -16.81
C TYR A 75 -14.25 8.28 -17.17
N GLU A 76 -15.13 7.49 -17.81
CA GLU A 76 -16.49 7.94 -18.15
C GLU A 76 -17.32 8.29 -16.90
N HIS A 77 -17.14 7.50 -15.83
CA HIS A 77 -17.72 7.82 -14.53
C HIS A 77 -17.18 9.16 -13.99
N HIS A 78 -15.88 9.42 -14.12
CA HIS A 78 -15.27 10.67 -13.69
C HIS A 78 -15.82 11.87 -14.47
N LEU A 79 -15.88 11.77 -15.81
CA LEU A 79 -16.46 12.79 -16.67
C LEU A 79 -17.87 13.18 -16.25
N THR A 80 -18.71 12.18 -15.99
CA THR A 80 -20.13 12.39 -15.69
C THR A 80 -20.35 13.01 -14.31
N ASN A 81 -19.53 12.66 -13.31
CA ASN A 81 -19.80 12.99 -11.90
C ASN A 81 -18.91 14.12 -11.35
N TYR A 82 -17.72 14.32 -11.92
CA TYR A 82 -16.69 15.22 -11.39
C TYR A 82 -16.14 16.19 -12.45
N GLY A 83 -16.21 15.81 -13.73
CA GLY A 83 -15.73 16.60 -14.85
C GLY A 83 -14.51 16.00 -15.53
N HIS A 84 -13.90 16.74 -16.46
CA HIS A 84 -12.76 16.24 -17.22
C HIS A 84 -11.49 16.16 -16.35
N PRO A 85 -10.67 15.08 -16.43
CA PRO A 85 -9.46 14.90 -15.60
C PRO A 85 -8.40 16.00 -15.71
N SER A 86 -8.41 16.79 -16.79
CA SER A 86 -7.54 17.98 -16.93
C SER A 86 -8.03 19.23 -16.19
N VAL A 87 -9.25 19.21 -15.66
CA VAL A 87 -9.87 20.30 -14.91
C VAL A 87 -10.08 19.88 -13.46
N HIS A 88 -10.64 18.69 -13.26
CA HIS A 88 -10.88 18.07 -11.97
C HIS A 88 -10.21 16.70 -12.00
N GLY A 89 -9.11 16.53 -11.27
CA GLY A 89 -8.35 15.29 -11.25
C GLY A 89 -8.31 14.66 -9.86
N TYR A 90 -7.47 13.65 -9.67
CA TYR A 90 -7.44 12.87 -8.43
C TYR A 90 -7.10 13.72 -7.19
N LYS A 91 -6.27 14.76 -7.33
CA LYS A 91 -5.99 15.74 -6.27
C LYS A 91 -7.26 16.41 -5.73
N ASP A 92 -8.31 16.53 -6.55
CA ASP A 92 -9.58 17.14 -6.18
C ASP A 92 -10.56 16.12 -5.56
N ILE A 93 -10.32 14.82 -5.78
CA ILE A 93 -11.05 13.74 -5.11
C ILE A 93 -10.57 13.56 -3.67
N ILE A 94 -9.27 13.73 -3.40
CA ILE A 94 -8.67 13.54 -2.07
C ILE A 94 -9.40 14.35 -0.96
N PRO A 95 -9.66 15.66 -1.11
CA PRO A 95 -10.36 16.46 -0.10
C PRO A 95 -11.80 16.01 0.19
N LEU A 96 -12.43 15.27 -0.72
CA LEU A 96 -13.80 14.75 -0.54
C LEU A 96 -13.84 13.54 0.40
N TRP A 97 -12.72 12.86 0.61
CA TRP A 97 -12.62 11.72 1.52
C TRP A 97 -12.53 12.17 2.98
N LYS A 98 -13.67 12.56 3.57
CA LYS A 98 -13.72 13.13 4.92
C LYS A 98 -13.87 12.12 6.06
N ALA A 99 -14.23 10.87 5.75
CA ALA A 99 -14.49 9.81 6.73
C ALA A 99 -15.49 10.20 7.85
N GLU A 100 -16.50 11.01 7.55
CA GLU A 100 -17.38 11.68 8.55
C GLU A 100 -18.12 10.72 9.48
N LYS A 101 -18.37 9.49 9.02
CA LYS A 101 -19.08 8.43 9.78
C LYS A 101 -18.18 7.24 10.13
N TRP A 102 -16.87 7.39 9.98
CA TRP A 102 -15.94 6.31 10.25
C TRP A 102 -15.67 6.18 11.76
N ASP A 103 -16.09 5.03 12.29
CA ASP A 103 -15.90 4.60 13.67
C ASP A 103 -15.07 3.30 13.68
N PRO A 104 -13.75 3.39 13.91
CA PRO A 104 -12.87 2.23 13.91
C PRO A 104 -13.14 1.27 15.08
N GLU A 105 -13.61 1.76 16.23
CA GLU A 105 -13.90 0.88 17.38
C GLU A 105 -15.08 -0.04 17.06
N LYS A 106 -16.18 0.52 16.57
CA LYS A 106 -17.37 -0.25 16.19
C LYS A 106 -17.09 -1.26 15.08
N LEU A 107 -16.29 -0.88 14.09
CA LEU A 107 -15.90 -1.78 13.01
C LEU A 107 -14.98 -2.90 13.52
N MET A 108 -14.02 -2.59 14.41
CA MET A 108 -13.15 -3.61 14.98
C MET A 108 -13.91 -4.59 15.88
N GLU A 109 -14.89 -4.14 16.66
CA GLU A 109 -15.79 -5.02 17.42
C GLU A 109 -16.54 -5.99 16.50
N LEU A 110 -17.05 -5.49 15.38
CA LEU A 110 -17.69 -6.32 14.36
C LEU A 110 -16.72 -7.35 13.76
N TYR A 111 -15.50 -6.93 13.42
CA TYR A 111 -14.47 -7.81 12.84
C TYR A 111 -14.03 -8.90 13.82
N LYS A 112 -13.84 -8.55 15.10
CA LYS A 112 -13.58 -9.54 16.16
C LYS A 112 -14.74 -10.50 16.32
N LYS A 113 -15.98 -10.01 16.31
CA LYS A 113 -17.20 -10.86 16.38
C LYS A 113 -17.31 -11.80 15.19
N ALA A 114 -16.87 -11.38 14.00
CA ALA A 114 -16.78 -12.23 12.82
C ALA A 114 -15.68 -13.31 12.92
N GLY A 115 -14.81 -13.24 13.93
CA GLY A 115 -13.78 -14.24 14.21
C GLY A 115 -12.36 -13.82 13.85
N ALA A 116 -12.15 -12.59 13.34
CA ALA A 116 -10.81 -12.12 12.98
C ALA A 116 -9.86 -12.15 14.19
N ARG A 117 -8.62 -12.56 13.95
CA ARG A 117 -7.53 -12.60 14.94
C ARG A 117 -6.48 -11.51 14.71
N TYR A 118 -6.44 -10.98 13.50
CA TYR A 118 -5.65 -9.82 13.14
C TYR A 118 -6.43 -8.91 12.19
N PHE A 119 -6.05 -7.65 12.15
CA PHE A 119 -6.59 -6.66 11.22
C PHE A 119 -5.46 -5.98 10.46
N VAL A 120 -5.63 -5.75 9.16
CA VAL A 120 -4.68 -5.03 8.30
C VAL A 120 -5.29 -3.71 7.86
N SER A 121 -4.64 -2.59 8.15
CA SER A 121 -4.98 -1.28 7.61
C SER A 121 -4.28 -1.06 6.28
N MET A 122 -4.91 -0.35 5.34
CA MET A 122 -4.14 0.29 4.28
C MET A 122 -3.23 1.38 4.87
N GLY A 123 -1.95 1.36 4.52
CA GLY A 123 -0.97 2.41 4.81
C GLY A 123 -0.87 3.37 3.63
N VAL A 124 -0.58 2.86 2.44
CA VAL A 124 -0.56 3.62 1.19
C VAL A 124 -0.84 2.68 0.04
N HIS A 125 -1.74 3.07 -0.87
CA HIS A 125 -2.01 2.34 -2.09
C HIS A 125 -1.17 2.91 -3.25
N HIS A 126 -1.35 2.42 -4.49
CA HIS A 126 -0.64 2.96 -5.66
C HIS A 126 -0.97 4.44 -5.98
N ASP A 127 -1.96 5.03 -5.32
CA ASP A 127 -2.41 6.41 -5.51
C ASP A 127 -1.55 7.44 -4.75
N ASN A 128 -0.49 6.99 -4.08
CA ASN A 128 0.50 7.83 -3.42
C ASN A 128 -0.08 8.77 -2.34
N PHE A 129 -1.13 8.32 -1.65
CA PHE A 129 -1.71 9.04 -0.51
C PHE A 129 -1.48 8.23 0.77
N ASP A 130 -0.77 8.82 1.74
CA ASP A 130 -0.42 8.13 2.98
C ASP A 130 -1.57 8.21 3.99
N LEU A 131 -2.01 7.07 4.53
CA LEU A 131 -3.10 6.98 5.50
C LEU A 131 -2.62 7.13 6.96
N TRP A 132 -1.35 7.50 7.15
CA TRP A 132 -0.76 7.74 8.45
C TRP A 132 -0.23 9.18 8.57
N ASN A 133 0.24 9.56 9.75
CA ASN A 133 0.92 10.83 9.95
C ASN A 133 2.34 10.81 9.34
N SER A 134 2.45 10.84 8.02
CA SER A 134 3.72 10.67 7.29
C SER A 134 4.70 11.83 7.51
N THR A 135 5.96 11.51 7.81
CA THR A 135 7.03 12.53 7.96
C THR A 135 7.49 13.06 6.61
N TYR A 136 7.53 12.19 5.60
CA TYR A 136 8.20 12.45 4.33
C TYR A 136 7.24 12.87 3.21
N HIS A 137 5.93 12.79 3.44
CA HIS A 137 4.94 13.04 2.40
C HIS A 137 3.80 13.92 2.88
N LYS A 138 3.54 15.03 2.18
CA LYS A 138 2.51 15.99 2.58
C LYS A 138 1.08 15.52 2.25
N TRP A 139 0.94 14.65 1.25
CA TRP A 139 -0.34 14.07 0.84
C TRP A 139 -0.67 12.90 1.75
N ASN A 140 -1.23 13.23 2.91
CA ASN A 140 -1.57 12.25 3.91
C ASN A 140 -2.89 12.56 4.63
N ALA A 141 -3.46 11.55 5.29
CA ALA A 141 -4.77 11.61 5.94
C ALA A 141 -4.85 12.55 7.14
N VAL A 142 -3.72 12.92 7.75
CA VAL A 142 -3.67 13.93 8.81
C VAL A 142 -3.73 15.34 8.21
N ASN A 143 -3.04 15.55 7.10
CA ASN A 143 -2.97 16.84 6.42
C ASN A 143 -4.17 17.13 5.52
N MET A 144 -4.89 16.13 5.02
CA MET A 144 -5.98 16.29 4.06
C MET A 144 -7.09 15.27 4.32
N GLY A 145 -8.24 15.42 3.66
CA GLY A 145 -9.35 14.48 3.77
C GLY A 145 -9.88 14.38 5.21
N PRO A 146 -9.71 13.25 5.92
CA PRO A 146 -10.31 13.03 7.23
C PRO A 146 -9.65 13.82 8.36
N LYS A 147 -8.44 14.37 8.14
CA LYS A 147 -7.64 15.05 9.18
C LYS A 147 -7.38 14.18 10.41
N ARG A 148 -7.15 12.89 10.17
CA ARG A 148 -7.03 11.83 11.16
C ARG A 148 -5.90 10.88 10.79
N ASP A 149 -5.21 10.37 11.80
CA ASP A 149 -4.22 9.30 11.62
C ASP A 149 -4.95 7.96 11.47
N VAL A 150 -5.29 7.60 10.23
CA VAL A 150 -6.16 6.44 9.96
C VAL A 150 -5.49 5.14 10.40
N VAL A 151 -4.19 4.95 10.07
CA VAL A 151 -3.40 3.78 10.52
C VAL A 151 -3.33 3.73 12.05
N GLY A 152 -3.02 4.85 12.71
CA GLY A 152 -2.92 4.91 14.17
C GLY A 152 -4.24 4.62 14.89
N GLU A 153 -5.36 5.14 14.38
CA GLU A 153 -6.67 4.91 14.97
C GLU A 153 -7.17 3.46 14.77
N TRP A 154 -6.92 2.85 13.60
CA TRP A 154 -7.16 1.43 13.42
C TRP A 154 -6.31 0.58 14.36
N GLN A 155 -5.04 0.91 14.52
CA GLN A 155 -4.15 0.21 15.43
C GLN A 155 -4.67 0.27 16.86
N LYS A 156 -5.06 1.45 17.34
CA LYS A 156 -5.60 1.63 18.69
C LYS A 156 -6.84 0.78 18.90
N ALA A 157 -7.76 0.75 17.94
CA ALA A 157 -8.97 -0.09 18.01
C ALA A 157 -8.63 -1.60 18.03
N ALA A 158 -7.70 -2.06 17.19
CA ALA A 158 -7.26 -3.45 17.15
C ALA A 158 -6.62 -3.88 18.48
N LYS A 159 -5.66 -3.10 18.99
CA LYS A 159 -4.95 -3.37 20.24
C LYS A 159 -5.91 -3.38 21.45
N LYS A 160 -6.86 -2.45 21.52
CA LYS A 160 -7.90 -2.39 22.58
C LYS A 160 -8.68 -3.71 22.69
N LEU A 161 -8.89 -4.39 21.57
CA LEU A 161 -9.63 -5.64 21.49
C LEU A 161 -8.73 -6.89 21.48
N GLY A 162 -7.42 -6.73 21.62
CA GLY A 162 -6.45 -7.83 21.65
C GLY A 162 -6.23 -8.50 20.30
N LEU A 163 -6.50 -7.81 19.19
CA LEU A 163 -6.16 -8.28 17.85
C LEU A 163 -4.72 -7.87 17.51
N LYS A 164 -4.04 -8.73 16.74
CA LYS A 164 -2.80 -8.39 16.07
C LYS A 164 -3.06 -7.34 14.98
N PHE A 165 -2.13 -6.42 14.78
CA PHE A 165 -2.33 -5.29 13.86
C PHE A 165 -1.28 -5.28 12.74
N GLY A 166 -1.74 -5.30 11.50
CA GLY A 166 -0.91 -5.17 10.33
C GLY A 166 -1.18 -3.90 9.52
N VAL A 167 -0.27 -3.61 8.61
CA VAL A 167 -0.40 -2.54 7.63
C VAL A 167 0.00 -3.06 6.26
N SER A 168 -0.76 -2.70 5.23
CA SER A 168 -0.43 -2.96 3.83
C SER A 168 0.13 -1.72 3.15
N GLU A 169 1.18 -1.87 2.37
CA GLU A 169 1.75 -0.82 1.53
C GLU A 169 1.93 -1.30 0.08
N HIS A 170 1.64 -0.39 -0.85
CA HIS A 170 1.66 -0.64 -2.28
C HIS A 170 2.45 0.45 -3.02
N LEU A 171 3.31 1.18 -2.29
CA LEU A 171 3.94 2.40 -2.78
C LEU A 171 4.98 2.09 -3.86
N GLY A 172 5.66 0.94 -3.77
CA GLY A 172 6.74 0.57 -4.71
C GLY A 172 6.30 0.59 -6.17
N ALA A 173 5.04 0.25 -6.46
CA ALA A 173 4.49 0.26 -7.81
C ALA A 173 3.89 1.60 -8.25
N SER A 174 3.60 2.49 -7.29
CA SER A 174 2.94 3.77 -7.55
C SER A 174 3.67 4.60 -8.61
N PHE A 175 5.01 4.58 -8.58
CA PHE A 175 5.88 5.39 -9.43
C PHE A 175 5.61 5.25 -10.93
N THR A 176 5.48 4.02 -11.44
CA THR A 176 5.16 3.75 -12.85
C THR A 176 3.65 3.56 -13.06
N TRP A 177 2.93 3.02 -12.06
CA TRP A 177 1.50 2.79 -12.12
C TRP A 177 0.68 4.07 -12.33
N PHE A 178 1.11 5.18 -11.72
CA PHE A 178 0.36 6.45 -11.74
C PHE A 178 0.65 7.33 -12.97
N GLN A 179 1.58 6.91 -13.84
CA GLN A 179 2.00 7.66 -15.03
C GLN A 179 0.89 8.00 -16.05
N PRO A 180 -0.25 7.27 -16.15
CA PRO A 180 -1.38 7.72 -16.97
C PRO A 180 -1.89 9.12 -16.62
N SER A 181 -1.67 9.60 -15.40
CA SER A 181 -2.00 10.98 -14.98
C SER A 181 -1.18 12.06 -15.68
N HIS A 182 -0.07 11.71 -16.35
CA HIS A 182 0.74 12.63 -17.17
C HIS A 182 0.24 12.74 -18.61
N GLY A 183 -0.76 11.94 -18.98
CA GLY A 183 -1.31 11.88 -20.32
C GLY A 183 -2.27 13.00 -20.67
N SER A 184 -3.01 12.74 -21.75
CA SER A 184 -4.12 13.54 -22.22
C SER A 184 -5.03 12.67 -23.07
N ASP A 185 -6.28 13.10 -23.21
CA ASP A 185 -7.21 12.56 -24.19
C ASP A 185 -6.59 12.56 -25.59
N LYS A 186 -6.88 11.54 -26.38
CA LYS A 186 -6.42 11.42 -27.78
C LYS A 186 -7.43 11.99 -28.76
N THR A 187 -8.71 12.01 -28.39
CA THR A 187 -9.82 12.51 -29.22
C THR A 187 -10.79 13.35 -28.38
N GLY A 188 -11.74 14.02 -29.04
CA GLY A 188 -12.76 14.81 -28.37
C GLY A 188 -12.33 16.25 -28.01
N PRO A 189 -13.21 17.02 -27.34
CA PRO A 189 -13.03 18.47 -27.14
C PRO A 189 -11.84 18.86 -26.26
N LYS A 190 -11.29 17.92 -25.48
CA LYS A 190 -10.14 18.10 -24.60
C LYS A 190 -8.90 17.34 -25.08
N ALA A 191 -8.92 16.83 -26.32
CA ALA A 191 -7.78 16.13 -26.91
C ALA A 191 -6.49 16.96 -26.82
N GLY A 192 -5.40 16.33 -26.40
CA GLY A 192 -4.10 16.96 -26.26
C GLY A 192 -3.94 17.90 -25.06
N ILE A 193 -5.01 18.22 -24.33
CA ILE A 193 -4.91 19.01 -23.10
C ILE A 193 -4.37 18.13 -21.97
N PRO A 194 -3.19 18.43 -21.38
CA PRO A 194 -2.60 17.60 -20.34
C PRO A 194 -3.51 17.47 -19.12
N TYR A 195 -3.52 16.29 -18.52
CA TYR A 195 -4.12 16.10 -17.21
C TYR A 195 -3.27 16.75 -16.10
N ASP A 196 -3.79 16.76 -14.87
CA ASP A 196 -3.12 17.44 -13.76
C ASP A 196 -1.84 16.77 -13.26
N GLY A 197 -1.63 15.47 -13.53
CA GLY A 197 -0.36 14.81 -13.25
C GLY A 197 0.81 15.35 -14.07
N ALA A 198 0.54 15.94 -15.25
CA ALA A 198 1.57 16.61 -16.05
C ALA A 198 1.98 17.99 -15.50
N ASN A 199 1.33 18.50 -14.45
CA ASN A 199 1.67 19.77 -13.82
C ASN A 199 2.74 19.54 -12.72
N PRO A 200 3.95 20.13 -12.84
CA PRO A 200 5.03 19.96 -11.86
C PRO A 200 4.68 20.35 -10.42
N THR A 201 3.67 21.20 -10.24
CA THR A 201 3.16 21.60 -8.91
C THR A 201 2.65 20.41 -8.09
N TYR A 202 2.21 19.34 -8.76
CA TYR A 202 1.61 18.16 -8.14
C TYR A 202 2.46 16.89 -8.30
N TYR A 203 3.74 17.01 -8.71
CA TYR A 203 4.63 15.85 -8.85
C TYR A 203 4.90 15.12 -7.54
N ASP A 204 4.72 15.76 -6.40
CA ASP A 204 4.76 15.04 -5.14
C ASP A 204 3.61 14.03 -5.02
N LEU A 205 2.42 14.31 -5.55
CA LEU A 205 1.32 13.33 -5.62
C LEU A 205 1.48 12.36 -6.79
N TYR A 206 1.70 12.86 -8.00
CA TYR A 206 1.63 12.07 -9.24
C TYR A 206 2.95 11.45 -9.68
N HIS A 207 4.01 11.67 -8.90
CA HIS A 207 5.40 11.45 -9.28
C HIS A 207 5.82 12.33 -10.48
N PRO A 208 7.10 12.68 -10.63
CA PRO A 208 7.60 13.20 -11.90
C PRO A 208 7.38 12.20 -13.05
N PRO A 209 7.45 12.64 -14.31
CA PRO A 209 7.45 11.74 -15.45
C PRO A 209 8.55 10.68 -15.30
N ALA A 210 8.19 9.42 -15.44
CA ALA A 210 9.15 8.32 -15.45
C ALA A 210 10.05 8.40 -16.68
N ASP A 211 11.25 7.84 -16.59
CA ASP A 211 12.11 7.69 -17.76
C ASP A 211 11.39 6.86 -18.84
N PRO A 212 11.59 7.15 -20.15
CA PRO A 212 10.83 6.50 -21.21
C PRO A 212 10.90 4.97 -21.25
N ASP A 213 11.94 4.37 -20.67
CA ASP A 213 12.16 2.94 -20.57
C ASP A 213 11.81 2.34 -19.18
N ASP A 214 11.36 3.15 -18.22
CA ASP A 214 10.93 2.73 -16.89
C ASP A 214 9.42 2.44 -16.86
N LYS A 215 9.06 1.23 -17.32
CA LYS A 215 7.67 0.77 -17.51
C LYS A 215 7.31 -0.45 -16.67
N ASP A 216 8.27 -0.97 -15.92
CA ASP A 216 8.10 -2.17 -15.10
C ASP A 216 7.25 -1.86 -13.87
N TRP A 217 6.75 -2.91 -13.21
CA TRP A 217 5.95 -2.78 -11.99
C TRP A 217 6.71 -2.04 -10.89
N TYR A 218 8.01 -2.27 -10.78
CA TYR A 218 8.90 -1.57 -9.87
C TYR A 218 9.89 -0.73 -10.65
N SER A 219 9.97 0.55 -10.29
CA SER A 219 10.88 1.48 -10.93
C SER A 219 12.35 1.14 -10.67
N LYS A 220 13.18 1.34 -11.70
CA LYS A 220 14.65 1.30 -11.63
C LYS A 220 15.29 2.61 -11.16
N ASN A 221 14.50 3.67 -10.95
CA ASN A 221 14.99 4.97 -10.50
C ASN A 221 15.47 4.92 -9.04
N PRO A 222 16.77 5.10 -8.75
CA PRO A 222 17.31 4.97 -7.40
C PRO A 222 16.79 6.05 -6.43
N GLN A 223 16.30 7.19 -6.92
CA GLN A 223 15.69 8.21 -6.06
C GLN A 223 14.32 7.76 -5.55
N TRP A 224 13.48 7.21 -6.42
CA TRP A 224 12.16 6.67 -6.04
C TRP A 224 12.26 5.46 -5.13
N GLN A 225 13.24 4.59 -5.36
CA GLN A 225 13.53 3.48 -4.45
C GLN A 225 13.90 3.96 -3.04
N ARG A 226 14.73 5.01 -2.93
CA ARG A 226 15.07 5.62 -1.64
C ARG A 226 13.87 6.29 -0.98
N GLU A 227 13.05 7.00 -1.76
CA GLU A 227 11.82 7.61 -1.23
C GLU A 227 10.89 6.56 -0.63
N TRP A 228 10.67 5.46 -1.34
CA TRP A 228 9.90 4.32 -0.84
C TRP A 228 10.50 3.80 0.47
N PHE A 229 11.80 3.55 0.52
CA PHE A 229 12.45 3.03 1.73
C PHE A 229 12.23 3.96 2.93
N MET A 230 12.45 5.26 2.78
CA MET A 230 12.30 6.23 3.86
C MET A 230 10.84 6.32 4.34
N ARG A 231 9.87 6.29 3.42
CA ARG A 231 8.44 6.38 3.75
C ARG A 231 7.92 5.12 4.44
N ILE A 232 8.25 3.94 3.94
CA ILE A 232 7.79 2.70 4.58
C ILE A 232 8.53 2.44 5.89
N LYS A 233 9.81 2.84 5.99
CA LYS A 233 10.53 2.84 7.26
C LYS A 233 9.88 3.76 8.30
N ASP A 234 9.48 4.98 7.93
CA ASP A 234 8.71 5.89 8.81
C ASP A 234 7.45 5.23 9.37
N LEU A 235 6.71 4.50 8.51
CA LEU A 235 5.53 3.74 8.91
C LEU A 235 5.89 2.62 9.91
N VAL A 236 6.91 1.82 9.61
CA VAL A 236 7.35 0.72 10.49
C VAL A 236 7.84 1.24 11.85
N ASP A 237 8.60 2.32 11.86
CA ASP A 237 9.14 2.95 13.07
C ASP A 237 8.07 3.61 13.92
N LYS A 238 7.00 4.14 13.33
CA LYS A 238 5.92 4.77 14.11
C LYS A 238 4.94 3.76 14.68
N TYR A 239 4.52 2.80 13.85
CA TYR A 239 3.39 1.95 14.19
C TYR A 239 3.81 0.57 14.66
N HIS A 240 5.02 0.10 14.32
CA HIS A 240 5.50 -1.21 14.77
C HIS A 240 4.48 -2.34 14.49
N PRO A 241 4.04 -2.51 13.23
CA PRO A 241 2.99 -3.47 12.93
C PRO A 241 3.44 -4.89 13.25
N ASP A 242 2.51 -5.73 13.71
CA ASP A 242 2.70 -7.18 13.83
C ASP A 242 2.81 -7.84 12.44
N LEU A 243 2.24 -7.22 11.40
CA LEU A 243 2.31 -7.69 10.01
C LEU A 243 2.52 -6.51 9.04
N LEU A 244 3.53 -6.59 8.18
CA LEU A 244 3.71 -5.70 7.03
C LEU A 244 3.43 -6.48 5.75
N TYR A 245 2.40 -6.06 5.02
CA TYR A 245 2.08 -6.57 3.68
C TYR A 245 2.65 -5.60 2.65
N THR A 246 3.37 -6.13 1.67
CA THR A 246 3.85 -5.39 0.50
C THR A 246 3.23 -5.97 -0.76
N ASP A 247 2.56 -5.12 -1.53
CA ASP A 247 1.92 -5.54 -2.78
C ASP A 247 2.93 -5.77 -3.91
N GLY A 248 2.90 -6.96 -4.49
CA GLY A 248 3.88 -7.43 -5.47
C GLY A 248 4.98 -8.28 -4.82
N ALA A 249 6.03 -8.56 -5.59
CA ALA A 249 7.21 -9.27 -5.10
C ALA A 249 8.07 -8.39 -4.17
N VAL A 250 9.23 -8.88 -3.71
CA VAL A 250 10.18 -8.06 -2.95
C VAL A 250 10.47 -6.75 -3.72
N PRO A 251 10.25 -5.57 -3.10
CA PRO A 251 10.36 -4.27 -3.77
C PRO A 251 11.69 -4.10 -4.50
N PHE A 252 11.58 -3.73 -5.77
CA PHE A 252 12.70 -3.45 -6.67
C PHE A 252 13.69 -4.61 -6.90
N HIS A 253 13.41 -5.80 -6.35
CA HIS A 253 14.26 -6.99 -6.46
C HIS A 253 15.73 -6.76 -6.09
N ASN A 254 16.01 -5.82 -5.19
CA ASN A 254 17.37 -5.38 -4.88
C ASN A 254 17.57 -5.09 -3.38
N GLU A 255 18.74 -4.56 -3.03
CA GLU A 255 19.13 -4.25 -1.66
C GLU A 255 18.17 -3.30 -0.95
N VAL A 256 17.48 -2.40 -1.67
CA VAL A 256 16.54 -1.45 -1.06
C VAL A 256 15.35 -2.17 -0.43
N GLY A 257 14.70 -3.06 -1.19
CA GLY A 257 13.60 -3.88 -0.67
C GLY A 257 14.07 -4.80 0.46
N LEU A 258 15.22 -5.46 0.28
CA LEU A 258 15.80 -6.34 1.30
C LEU A 258 16.19 -5.59 2.59
N SER A 259 16.61 -4.33 2.48
CA SER A 259 16.93 -3.47 3.62
C SER A 259 15.73 -3.15 4.47
N LEU A 260 14.56 -2.89 3.85
CA LEU A 260 13.34 -2.66 4.62
C LEU A 260 12.93 -3.92 5.39
N ILE A 261 13.00 -5.10 4.76
CA ILE A 261 12.66 -6.38 5.41
C ILE A 261 13.63 -6.65 6.58
N ALA A 262 14.93 -6.46 6.37
CA ALA A 262 15.93 -6.61 7.43
C ALA A 262 15.69 -5.62 8.58
N HIS A 263 15.36 -4.36 8.26
CA HIS A 263 15.01 -3.35 9.26
C HIS A 263 13.77 -3.74 10.06
N LEU A 264 12.71 -4.22 9.41
CA LEU A 264 11.49 -4.68 10.07
C LEU A 264 11.80 -5.81 11.08
N TYR A 265 12.56 -6.81 10.65
CA TYR A 265 12.92 -7.96 11.49
C TYR A 265 13.85 -7.58 12.65
N ASN A 266 14.88 -6.78 12.40
CA ASN A 266 15.80 -6.33 13.44
C ASN A 266 15.10 -5.40 14.45
N SER A 267 14.24 -4.49 13.97
CA SER A 267 13.47 -3.60 14.85
C SER A 267 12.54 -4.39 15.76
N ASP A 268 11.91 -5.44 15.24
CA ASP A 268 11.05 -6.30 16.04
C ASP A 268 11.83 -7.14 17.05
N LEU A 269 12.97 -7.73 16.66
CA LEU A 269 13.89 -8.41 17.57
C LEU A 269 14.29 -7.51 18.75
N ASN A 270 14.64 -6.26 18.47
CA ASN A 270 15.09 -5.31 19.49
C ASN A 270 13.96 -4.95 20.47
N ARG A 271 12.70 -4.93 20.02
CA ARG A 271 11.53 -4.69 20.89
C ARG A 271 11.09 -5.94 21.66
N ASN A 272 11.30 -7.13 21.11
CA ASN A 272 10.77 -8.39 21.62
C ASN A 272 11.86 -9.30 22.20
N HIS A 273 12.88 -8.71 22.82
CA HIS A 273 13.95 -9.41 23.54
C HIS A 273 14.62 -10.54 22.73
N GLY A 274 14.87 -10.27 21.45
CA GLY A 274 15.53 -11.23 20.54
C GLY A 274 14.59 -12.28 19.94
N VAL A 275 13.27 -12.17 20.13
CA VAL A 275 12.29 -13.06 19.49
C VAL A 275 11.56 -12.29 18.39
N ASN A 276 11.69 -12.73 17.14
CA ASN A 276 10.97 -12.12 16.03
C ASN A 276 9.49 -12.55 16.07
N GLN A 277 8.60 -11.58 16.19
CA GLN A 277 7.14 -11.74 16.24
C GLN A 277 6.45 -11.08 15.05
N VAL A 278 7.19 -10.44 14.15
CA VAL A 278 6.61 -9.75 13.00
C VAL A 278 6.45 -10.68 11.80
N VAL A 279 5.42 -10.42 11.01
CA VAL A 279 5.20 -11.06 9.72
C VAL A 279 5.49 -10.07 8.62
N TYR A 280 6.41 -10.40 7.71
CA TYR A 280 6.48 -9.75 6.42
C TYR A 280 5.83 -10.65 5.39
N THR A 281 5.01 -10.10 4.50
CA THR A 281 4.36 -10.85 3.43
C THR A 281 4.36 -10.09 2.11
N CYS A 282 4.54 -10.83 1.02
CA CYS A 282 4.57 -10.32 -0.35
C CYS A 282 4.24 -11.45 -1.34
N LYS A 283 3.96 -11.09 -2.59
CA LYS A 283 3.58 -11.99 -3.69
C LYS A 283 4.80 -12.67 -4.33
N GLN A 284 5.64 -13.27 -3.48
CA GLN A 284 6.84 -14.00 -3.89
C GLN A 284 7.03 -15.23 -3.02
N GLN A 285 7.49 -16.33 -3.63
CA GLN A 285 7.81 -17.56 -2.93
C GLN A 285 8.68 -17.32 -1.70
N SER A 286 8.26 -17.90 -0.58
CA SER A 286 8.87 -17.68 0.74
C SER A 286 10.36 -18.04 0.75
N GLU A 287 10.67 -19.27 0.35
CA GLU A 287 11.99 -19.91 0.56
C GLU A 287 12.52 -19.73 2.01
N GLY A 288 11.61 -19.66 2.99
CA GLY A 288 11.93 -19.48 4.41
C GLY A 288 12.24 -18.03 4.83
N ARG A 289 12.02 -17.03 3.97
CA ARG A 289 12.42 -15.63 4.24
C ARG A 289 11.28 -14.72 4.70
N TRP A 290 10.04 -15.10 4.38
CA TRP A 290 8.81 -14.34 4.64
C TRP A 290 7.58 -15.25 4.47
N VAL A 291 6.37 -14.71 4.70
CA VAL A 291 5.13 -15.41 4.38
C VAL A 291 4.74 -15.11 2.93
N GLU A 292 4.59 -16.13 2.11
CA GLU A 292 4.12 -15.97 0.71
C GLU A 292 2.64 -15.60 0.68
N ASP A 293 2.29 -14.62 -0.13
CA ASP A 293 0.91 -14.21 -0.38
C ASP A 293 0.46 -14.59 -1.80
N LEU A 294 -0.71 -15.23 -1.93
CA LEU A 294 -1.33 -15.54 -3.23
C LEU A 294 -2.57 -14.68 -3.46
N GLU A 295 -2.44 -13.69 -4.34
CA GLU A 295 -3.54 -12.82 -4.71
C GLU A 295 -4.70 -13.59 -5.34
N ARG A 296 -5.86 -13.55 -4.66
CA ARG A 296 -7.11 -14.21 -5.07
C ARG A 296 -6.91 -15.67 -5.47
N GLY A 297 -5.88 -16.31 -4.94
CA GLY A 297 -5.43 -17.65 -5.28
C GLY A 297 -5.48 -18.57 -4.07
N VAL A 298 -5.37 -19.86 -4.32
CA VAL A 298 -5.21 -20.84 -3.24
C VAL A 298 -4.14 -21.83 -3.66
N MET A 299 -3.27 -22.21 -2.74
CA MET A 299 -2.31 -23.28 -2.99
C MET A 299 -3.04 -24.55 -3.46
N GLY A 300 -2.44 -25.27 -4.42
CA GLY A 300 -3.00 -26.51 -4.93
C GLY A 300 -2.76 -27.72 -4.02
N LYS A 301 -1.80 -27.62 -3.10
CA LYS A 301 -1.34 -28.69 -2.20
C LYS A 301 -0.85 -28.08 -0.89
N ILE A 302 -0.64 -28.93 0.13
CA ILE A 302 -0.04 -28.53 1.40
C ILE A 302 1.35 -27.91 1.16
N ASN A 303 1.61 -26.76 1.76
CA ASN A 303 2.91 -26.09 1.69
C ASN A 303 3.67 -26.22 3.02
N PRO A 304 4.96 -26.63 3.01
CA PRO A 304 5.75 -26.69 4.25
C PRO A 304 6.00 -25.30 4.88
N PHE A 305 6.01 -24.24 4.08
CA PHE A 305 6.16 -22.86 4.57
C PHE A 305 4.79 -22.23 4.80
N PRO A 306 4.60 -21.47 5.90
CA PRO A 306 3.41 -20.65 6.07
C PRO A 306 3.22 -19.70 4.89
N TRP A 307 1.98 -19.62 4.44
CA TRP A 307 1.52 -18.75 3.37
C TRP A 307 0.18 -18.15 3.76
N GLN A 308 -0.24 -17.13 3.03
CA GLN A 308 -1.58 -16.57 3.11
C GLN A 308 -2.13 -16.32 1.71
N THR A 309 -3.44 -16.07 1.65
CA THR A 309 -4.06 -15.47 0.47
C THR A 309 -4.91 -14.31 0.93
N ASP A 310 -4.89 -13.27 0.13
CA ASP A 310 -5.80 -12.15 0.16
C ASP A 310 -6.87 -12.31 -0.92
N THR A 311 -8.11 -12.04 -0.53
CA THR A 311 -9.23 -11.91 -1.45
C THR A 311 -10.27 -10.98 -0.84
N SER A 312 -11.24 -10.56 -1.62
CA SER A 312 -12.35 -9.72 -1.15
C SER A 312 -13.69 -10.37 -1.42
N ILE A 313 -14.67 -10.04 -0.56
CA ILE A 313 -16.06 -10.42 -0.78
C ILE A 313 -16.66 -9.69 -2.00
N GLY A 314 -15.95 -8.76 -2.61
CA GLY A 314 -16.42 -7.95 -3.71
C GLY A 314 -15.29 -7.52 -4.65
N ASP A 315 -15.20 -6.21 -4.89
CA ASP A 315 -13.99 -5.57 -5.41
C ASP A 315 -13.07 -5.22 -4.22
N TRP A 316 -11.83 -4.77 -4.45
CA TRP A 316 -10.94 -4.37 -3.35
C TRP A 316 -11.41 -3.05 -2.73
N TYR A 317 -11.55 -2.00 -3.53
CA TYR A 317 -12.24 -0.78 -3.11
C TYR A 317 -13.75 -0.91 -3.27
N TYR A 318 -14.51 -0.13 -2.49
CA TYR A 318 -15.97 -0.13 -2.58
C TYR A 318 -16.44 0.21 -4.01
N ASN A 319 -17.28 -0.66 -4.54
CA ASN A 319 -17.93 -0.50 -5.84
C ASN A 319 -19.43 -0.67 -5.65
N LYS A 320 -20.20 0.41 -5.83
CA LYS A 320 -21.65 0.42 -5.55
C LYS A 320 -22.46 -0.55 -6.43
N ASN A 321 -21.89 -0.97 -7.55
CA ASN A 321 -22.53 -1.89 -8.49
C ASN A 321 -22.11 -3.35 -8.27
N TRP A 322 -21.24 -3.63 -7.30
CA TRP A 322 -20.71 -4.97 -7.11
C TRP A 322 -21.67 -5.89 -6.38
N LYS A 323 -21.68 -7.17 -6.77
CA LYS A 323 -22.44 -8.23 -6.10
C LYS A 323 -21.52 -8.96 -5.13
N PHE A 324 -21.78 -8.82 -3.83
CA PHE A 324 -20.96 -9.47 -2.82
C PHE A 324 -21.10 -11.00 -2.84
N ARG A 325 -20.00 -11.68 -2.53
CA ARG A 325 -19.93 -13.13 -2.37
C ARG A 325 -20.81 -13.58 -1.19
N PRO A 326 -21.45 -14.76 -1.28
CA PRO A 326 -22.23 -15.29 -0.18
C PRO A 326 -21.32 -15.72 0.97
N VAL A 327 -21.87 -15.78 2.19
CA VAL A 327 -21.16 -16.24 3.39
C VAL A 327 -20.60 -17.65 3.22
N SER A 328 -21.32 -18.54 2.52
CA SER A 328 -20.86 -19.90 2.24
C SER A 328 -19.54 -19.93 1.47
N TRP A 329 -19.33 -19.00 0.55
CA TRP A 329 -18.08 -18.90 -0.20
C TRP A 329 -16.90 -18.52 0.72
N VAL A 330 -17.11 -17.57 1.64
CA VAL A 330 -16.09 -17.16 2.62
C VAL A 330 -15.72 -18.33 3.53
N ILE A 331 -16.72 -19.07 4.03
CA ILE A 331 -16.49 -20.24 4.90
C ILE A 331 -15.74 -21.34 4.16
N HIS A 332 -16.15 -21.67 2.93
CA HIS A 332 -15.49 -22.71 2.13
C HIS A 332 -14.04 -22.34 1.80
N MET A 333 -13.78 -21.09 1.44
CA MET A 333 -12.41 -20.61 1.23
C MET A 333 -11.58 -20.74 2.50
N LEU A 334 -12.09 -20.28 3.64
CA LEU A 334 -11.36 -20.38 4.90
C LEU A 334 -10.99 -21.84 5.23
N ILE A 335 -11.91 -22.78 5.06
CA ILE A 335 -11.64 -24.21 5.28
C ILE A 335 -10.56 -24.73 4.31
N ASP A 336 -10.70 -24.45 3.01
CA ASP A 336 -9.78 -24.93 1.98
C ASP A 336 -8.36 -24.38 2.19
N ILE A 337 -8.24 -23.08 2.48
CA ILE A 337 -6.98 -22.40 2.77
C ILE A 337 -6.31 -23.00 4.01
N VAL A 338 -7.04 -23.12 5.13
CA VAL A 338 -6.48 -23.60 6.40
C VAL A 338 -6.08 -25.09 6.34
N SER A 339 -6.67 -25.86 5.41
CA SER A 339 -6.36 -27.29 5.22
C SER A 339 -5.04 -27.56 4.48
N LYS A 340 -4.42 -26.53 3.90
CA LYS A 340 -3.23 -26.58 3.04
C LYS A 340 -2.09 -25.74 3.61
#